data_AF-W0SJ01-F1
#
_entry.id   AF-W0SJ01-F1
#
_cell.length_a   1.000
_cell.length_b   1.000
_cell.length_c   1.000
_cell.angle_alpha   90.00
_cell.angle_beta   90.00
_cell.angle_gamma   90.00
#
_symmetry.space_group_name_H-M   'P 1'
#
loop_
_entity.id
_entity.type
_entity.pdbx_description
1 polymer ?
#
loop_
_entity_poly.entity_id
_entity_poly.type
_entity_poly.pdbx_seq_one_letter_code
_entity_poly.pdbx_strand_id
1 'polypeptide(L)'
;MTRLARIASAGLANLVGMVLLVPAHAADAPELGRLFFTPERRASLEHQRTFNVQETQSLQGTSMSLDGVVYRSSGKATVWVNRQAQTESEASRTGVNAVISPKSPGSATLAPGEEAPAQLKVGEAMNRATGERNTRLGSGSVITPAKNGR
;
A
#
# COMPACT_ATOMS: atom_id res chain seq x y z
N MET A 1 -75.61 15.90 52.58
CA MET A 1 -75.35 15.86 54.03
C MET A 1 -75.31 14.40 54.47
N THR A 2 -74.12 13.92 54.93
CA THR A 2 -73.88 12.84 55.94
C THR A 2 -74.55 11.45 55.72
N ARG A 3 -73.89 10.30 55.57
CA ARG A 3 -72.92 9.58 56.45
C ARG A 3 -72.21 8.45 55.65
N LEU A 4 -70.89 8.29 55.69
CA LEU A 4 -70.02 7.53 56.63
C LEU A 4 -69.90 5.99 56.40
N ALA A 5 -68.80 5.63 55.73
CA ALA A 5 -67.85 4.50 55.90
C ALA A 5 -68.28 3.08 56.33
N ARG A 6 -67.82 2.08 55.54
CA ARG A 6 -67.31 0.76 56.00
C ARG A 6 -66.04 0.50 55.14
N ILE A 7 -64.81 0.56 55.68
CA ILE A 7 -64.02 -0.51 56.35
C ILE A 7 -64.09 -1.82 55.55
N ALA A 8 -63.02 -2.52 55.14
CA ALA A 8 -61.60 -2.26 54.99
C ALA A 8 -61.02 -3.51 54.28
N SER A 9 -59.86 -3.32 53.65
CA SER A 9 -58.78 -4.31 53.53
C SER A 9 -58.78 -5.38 52.44
N ALA A 10 -57.58 -5.48 51.86
CA ALA A 10 -56.98 -6.59 51.12
C ALA A 10 -57.48 -6.79 49.68
N GLY A 11 -56.62 -6.78 48.65
CA GLY A 11 -55.18 -6.81 48.66
C GLY A 11 -54.63 -6.76 47.25
N LEU A 12 -53.32 -6.57 47.21
CA LEU A 12 -52.40 -6.69 46.07
C LEU A 12 -52.66 -5.77 44.87
N ALA A 13 -51.97 -4.62 44.98
CA ALA A 13 -51.28 -3.93 43.90
C ALA A 13 -50.96 -4.83 42.68
N ASN A 14 -51.72 -4.63 41.60
CA ASN A 14 -51.34 -5.10 40.27
C ASN A 14 -50.26 -4.14 39.74
N LEU A 15 -49.00 -4.43 40.06
CA LEU A 15 -47.85 -3.76 39.48
C LEU A 15 -47.69 -4.28 38.05
N VAL A 16 -48.27 -3.54 37.09
CA VAL A 16 -48.11 -3.78 35.65
C VAL A 16 -46.62 -3.66 35.31
N GLY A 17 -45.97 -4.80 35.11
CA GLY A 17 -44.60 -4.90 34.62
C GLY A 17 -44.52 -4.40 33.18
N MET A 18 -44.13 -3.14 33.01
CA MET A 18 -43.78 -2.58 31.71
C MET A 18 -42.41 -3.14 31.29
N VAL A 19 -42.43 -4.24 30.53
CA VAL A 19 -41.24 -4.78 29.86
C VAL A 19 -40.80 -3.78 28.79
N LEU A 20 -39.69 -3.09 29.05
CA LEU A 20 -38.98 -2.29 28.07
C LEU A 20 -38.46 -3.19 26.96
N LEU A 21 -39.11 -3.15 25.80
CA LEU A 21 -38.62 -3.73 24.56
C LEU A 21 -37.42 -2.88 24.08
N VAL A 22 -36.22 -3.26 24.50
CA VAL A 22 -34.98 -2.65 23.98
C VAL A 22 -34.85 -3.04 22.50
N PRO A 23 -34.79 -2.10 21.54
CA PRO A 23 -34.44 -2.44 20.19
C PRO A 23 -32.98 -2.89 20.19
N ALA A 24 -32.75 -4.18 19.97
CA ALA A 24 -31.44 -4.71 19.64
C ALA A 24 -31.02 -4.07 18.31
N HIS A 25 -30.35 -2.92 18.38
CA HIS A 25 -29.57 -2.42 17.27
C HIS A 25 -28.49 -3.47 17.05
N ALA A 26 -28.63 -4.26 15.97
CA ALA A 26 -27.51 -5.00 15.44
C ALA A 26 -26.46 -3.94 15.08
N ALA A 27 -25.53 -3.70 16.00
CA ALA A 27 -24.34 -2.96 15.70
C ALA A 27 -23.65 -3.77 14.61
N ASP A 28 -23.69 -3.23 13.39
CA ASP A 28 -22.92 -3.71 12.25
C ASP A 28 -21.46 -3.53 12.65
N ALA A 29 -20.94 -4.51 13.39
CA ALA A 29 -19.58 -4.52 13.85
C ALA A 29 -18.72 -4.48 12.58
N PRO A 30 -17.86 -3.45 12.40
CA PRO A 30 -17.07 -3.36 11.19
C PRO A 30 -16.19 -4.60 11.15
N GLU A 31 -16.51 -5.54 10.25
CA GLU A 31 -15.59 -6.60 9.89
C GLU A 31 -14.32 -5.91 9.45
N LEU A 32 -13.24 -6.09 10.23
CA LEU A 32 -11.94 -5.42 10.13
C LEU A 32 -11.20 -5.64 8.78
N GLY A 33 -11.90 -6.04 7.72
CA GLY A 33 -11.37 -6.22 6.37
C GLY A 33 -12.03 -5.37 5.27
N ARG A 34 -13.09 -4.60 5.54
CA ARG A 34 -13.79 -3.80 4.51
C ARG A 34 -13.50 -2.30 4.63
N LEU A 35 -12.56 -1.80 3.81
CA LEU A 35 -12.16 -0.38 3.77
C LEU A 35 -13.18 0.55 3.08
N PHE A 36 -14.15 0.00 2.34
CA PHE A 36 -15.14 0.77 1.59
C PHE A 36 -16.56 0.29 1.91
N PHE A 37 -17.33 1.16 2.56
CA PHE A 37 -18.66 0.85 3.08
C PHE A 37 -19.79 1.04 2.06
N THR A 38 -19.50 1.56 0.86
CA THR A 38 -20.50 1.73 -0.22
C THR A 38 -20.09 1.06 -1.53
N PRO A 39 -21.03 0.50 -2.32
CA PRO A 39 -20.75 -0.05 -3.66
C PRO A 39 -20.12 0.96 -4.63
N GLU A 40 -20.55 2.21 -4.58
CA GLU A 40 -20.14 3.27 -5.50
C GLU A 40 -18.66 3.62 -5.31
N ARG A 41 -18.19 3.66 -4.06
CA ARG A 41 -16.77 3.92 -3.72
C ARG A 41 -15.85 2.80 -4.19
N ARG A 42 -16.35 1.57 -4.29
CA ARG A 42 -15.59 0.45 -4.87
C ARG A 42 -15.51 0.56 -6.38
N ALA A 43 -16.63 0.87 -7.04
CA ALA A 43 -16.65 1.03 -8.49
C ALA A 43 -15.68 2.14 -8.96
N SER A 44 -15.65 3.28 -8.27
CA SER A 44 -14.72 4.36 -8.60
C SER A 44 -13.25 3.98 -8.43
N LEU A 45 -12.90 3.21 -7.38
CA LEU A 45 -11.54 2.71 -7.18
C LEU A 45 -11.16 1.66 -8.23
N GLU A 46 -12.06 0.75 -8.56
CA GLU A 46 -11.83 -0.25 -9.60
C GLU A 46 -11.60 0.40 -10.97
N HIS A 47 -12.39 1.42 -11.33
CA HIS A 47 -12.12 2.22 -12.52
C HIS A 47 -10.72 2.85 -12.48
N GLN A 48 -10.34 3.50 -11.37
CA GLN A 48 -9.01 4.08 -11.21
C GLN A 48 -7.88 3.04 -11.33
N ARG A 49 -8.08 1.83 -10.80
CA ARG A 49 -7.14 0.71 -10.96
C ARG A 49 -6.97 0.33 -12.42
N THR A 50 -8.07 0.18 -13.17
CA THR A 50 -8.01 -0.18 -14.59
C THR A 50 -7.23 0.84 -15.42
N PHE A 51 -7.38 2.13 -15.15
CA PHE A 51 -6.62 3.18 -15.84
C PHE A 51 -5.14 3.19 -15.45
N ASN A 52 -4.82 3.07 -14.16
CA ASN A 52 -3.44 3.08 -13.67
C ASN A 52 -2.64 1.83 -14.13
N VAL A 53 -3.29 0.67 -14.22
CA VAL A 53 -2.66 -0.57 -14.72
C VAL A 53 -2.23 -0.45 -16.20
N GLN A 54 -2.91 0.36 -17.01
CA GLN A 54 -2.49 0.61 -18.40
C GLN A 54 -1.29 1.57 -18.47
N GLU A 55 -1.27 2.63 -17.66
CA GLU A 55 -0.15 3.57 -17.60
C GLU A 55 1.13 2.89 -17.06
N THR A 56 0.98 1.97 -16.10
CA THR A 56 2.09 1.20 -15.53
C THR A 56 2.72 0.24 -16.53
N GLN A 57 2.13 -0.06 -17.71
CA GLN A 57 2.73 -1.04 -18.63
C GLN A 57 3.88 -0.49 -19.49
N SER A 58 4.12 0.82 -19.48
CA SER A 58 5.20 1.42 -20.25
C SER A 58 6.32 1.97 -19.35
N LEU A 59 7.43 1.23 -19.24
CA LEU A 59 8.71 1.80 -18.74
C LEU A 59 9.38 2.72 -19.79
N GLN A 60 8.60 3.20 -20.76
CA GLN A 60 9.03 4.01 -21.91
C GLN A 60 9.03 5.51 -21.58
N GLY A 61 9.32 5.85 -20.32
CA GLY A 61 9.47 7.23 -19.88
C GLY A 61 10.87 7.77 -20.12
N THR A 62 10.98 9.09 -20.29
CA THR A 62 12.25 9.84 -20.40
C THR A 62 13.16 9.68 -19.17
N SER A 63 12.62 9.25 -18.04
CA SER A 63 13.32 9.06 -16.77
C SER A 63 13.32 7.59 -16.36
N MET A 64 14.44 7.12 -15.81
CA MET A 64 14.62 5.79 -15.26
C MET A 64 15.18 5.88 -13.85
N SER A 65 14.45 5.37 -12.87
CA SER A 65 14.87 5.32 -11.47
C SER A 65 15.01 3.90 -10.98
N LEU A 66 16.09 3.62 -10.26
CA LEU A 66 16.28 2.37 -9.54
C LEU A 66 15.71 2.53 -8.13
N ASP A 67 14.54 1.96 -7.87
CA ASP A 67 13.86 2.08 -6.58
C ASP A 67 14.44 1.14 -5.53
N GLY A 68 14.90 -0.04 -5.94
CA GLY A 68 15.39 -1.05 -5.02
C GLY A 68 15.76 -2.36 -5.69
N VAL A 69 16.48 -3.19 -4.94
CA VAL A 69 16.84 -4.56 -5.32
C VAL A 69 16.47 -5.47 -4.18
N VAL A 70 15.69 -6.51 -4.45
CA VAL A 70 15.28 -7.51 -3.47
C VAL A 70 15.88 -8.86 -3.84
N TYR A 71 16.77 -9.36 -2.98
CA TYR A 71 17.36 -10.68 -3.11
C TYR A 71 16.49 -11.73 -2.42
N ARG A 72 16.24 -12.85 -3.10
CA ARG A 72 15.53 -14.00 -2.54
C ARG A 72 16.53 -15.06 -2.11
N SER A 73 16.17 -15.83 -1.09
CA SER A 73 16.98 -16.97 -0.61
C SER A 73 17.30 -17.99 -1.71
N SER A 74 16.46 -18.10 -2.74
CA SER A 74 16.68 -18.93 -3.93
C SER A 74 17.82 -18.45 -4.85
N GLY A 75 18.52 -17.36 -4.52
CA GLY A 75 19.57 -16.74 -5.35
C GLY A 75 19.06 -15.79 -6.44
N LYS A 76 17.77 -15.86 -6.80
CA LYS A 76 17.12 -14.90 -7.70
C LYS A 76 16.94 -13.53 -7.05
N ALA A 77 16.78 -12.50 -7.87
CA ALA A 77 16.47 -11.15 -7.41
C ALA A 77 15.35 -10.50 -8.23
N THR A 78 14.69 -9.53 -7.62
CA THR A 78 13.72 -8.63 -8.26
C THR A 78 14.26 -7.21 -8.18
N VAL A 79 14.41 -6.56 -9.33
CA VAL A 79 14.85 -5.17 -9.41
C VAL A 79 13.64 -4.29 -9.62
N TRP A 80 13.46 -3.26 -8.81
CA TRP A 80 12.36 -2.32 -8.97
C TRP A 80 12.84 -1.10 -9.75
N VAL A 81 12.26 -0.90 -10.93
CA VAL A 81 12.57 0.23 -11.81
C VAL A 81 11.28 1.01 -12.05
N ASN A 82 11.28 2.31 -11.78
CA ASN A 82 10.08 3.18 -11.87
C ASN A 82 8.83 2.58 -11.21
N ARG A 83 8.99 1.98 -10.02
CA ARG A 83 7.99 1.27 -9.21
C ARG A 83 7.46 -0.02 -9.85
N GLN A 84 8.09 -0.51 -10.90
CA GLN A 84 7.74 -1.77 -11.56
C GLN A 84 8.78 -2.84 -11.28
N ALA A 85 8.30 -4.02 -10.88
CA ALA A 85 9.14 -5.19 -10.65
C ALA A 85 9.68 -5.73 -11.98
N GLN A 86 11.00 -5.68 -12.13
CA GLN A 86 11.76 -6.35 -13.18
C GLN A 86 12.29 -7.67 -12.61
N THR A 87 11.76 -8.76 -13.15
CA THR A 87 12.31 -10.10 -12.99
C THR A 87 12.78 -10.60 -14.35
N GLU A 88 13.45 -11.75 -14.37
CA GLU A 88 13.96 -12.38 -15.59
C GLU A 88 12.86 -12.61 -16.65
N SER A 89 11.61 -12.89 -16.24
CA SER A 89 10.47 -13.03 -17.15
C SER A 89 9.84 -11.70 -17.57
N GLU A 90 9.88 -10.69 -16.70
CA GLU A 90 9.25 -9.38 -16.96
C GLU A 90 10.10 -8.50 -17.89
N ALA A 91 11.43 -8.69 -17.92
CA ALA A 91 12.33 -7.90 -18.76
C ALA A 91 11.93 -7.93 -20.25
N SER A 92 11.42 -9.07 -20.74
CA SER A 92 10.94 -9.21 -22.11
C SER A 92 9.61 -8.48 -22.36
N ARG A 93 8.79 -8.31 -21.32
CA ARG A 93 7.49 -7.62 -21.40
C ARG A 93 7.65 -6.11 -21.34
N THR A 94 8.56 -5.63 -20.50
CA THR A 94 8.77 -4.19 -20.25
C THR A 94 9.83 -3.58 -21.17
N GLY A 95 10.64 -4.41 -21.83
CA GLY A 95 11.76 -3.99 -22.67
C GLY A 95 12.96 -3.47 -21.88
N VAL A 96 13.00 -3.69 -20.56
CA VAL A 96 14.08 -3.24 -19.68
C VAL A 96 14.78 -4.44 -19.07
N ASN A 97 16.04 -4.65 -19.43
CA ASN A 97 16.89 -5.63 -18.77
C ASN A 97 17.63 -4.98 -17.60
N ALA A 98 17.53 -5.59 -16.41
CA ALA A 98 18.20 -5.13 -15.21
C ALA A 98 19.20 -6.18 -14.75
N VAL A 99 20.48 -5.85 -14.80
CA VAL A 99 21.59 -6.72 -14.39
C VAL A 99 22.15 -6.23 -13.07
N ILE A 100 22.20 -7.11 -12.08
CA ILE A 100 22.75 -6.84 -10.76
C ILE A 100 24.05 -7.62 -10.55
N SER A 101 24.98 -7.06 -9.78
CA SER A 101 26.20 -7.74 -9.37
C SER A 101 26.19 -7.97 -7.86
N PRO A 102 26.43 -9.20 -7.37
CA PRO A 102 26.55 -9.48 -5.94
C PRO A 102 27.65 -8.64 -5.25
N LYS A 103 28.66 -8.19 -6.01
CA LYS A 103 29.74 -7.33 -5.49
C LYS A 103 29.26 -5.90 -5.16
N SER A 104 28.12 -5.48 -5.73
CA SER A 104 27.53 -4.15 -5.56
C SER A 104 26.00 -4.25 -5.36
N PRO A 105 25.54 -4.72 -4.19
CA PRO A 105 24.13 -5.05 -3.94
C PRO A 105 23.18 -3.84 -3.97
N GLY A 106 23.72 -2.62 -3.89
CA GLY A 106 22.98 -1.36 -3.99
C GLY A 106 22.98 -0.74 -5.40
N SER A 107 23.38 -1.48 -6.44
CA SER A 107 23.48 -0.96 -7.80
C SER A 107 22.99 -1.97 -8.84
N ALA A 108 22.38 -1.47 -9.90
CA ALA A 108 21.96 -2.26 -11.05
C ALA A 108 22.36 -1.55 -12.33
N THR A 109 22.78 -2.32 -13.33
CA THR A 109 22.95 -1.85 -14.70
C THR A 109 21.64 -2.08 -15.43
N LEU A 110 21.02 -0.99 -15.88
CA LEU A 110 19.75 -1.00 -16.58
C LEU A 110 19.99 -0.78 -18.07
N ALA A 111 19.46 -1.67 -18.90
CA ALA A 111 19.52 -1.61 -20.36
C ALA A 111 18.10 -1.61 -20.94
N PRO A 112 17.54 -0.44 -21.28
CA PRO A 112 16.26 -0.32 -21.96
C PRO A 112 16.44 -0.57 -23.46
N GLY A 113 16.05 -1.75 -23.94
CA GLY A 113 16.07 -2.10 -25.36
C GLY A 113 17.44 -1.92 -26.02
N GLU A 114 17.50 -1.05 -27.03
CA GLU A 114 18.70 -0.74 -27.83
C GLU A 114 19.53 0.43 -27.29
N GLU A 115 19.13 1.05 -26.18
CA GLU A 115 19.84 2.18 -25.61
C GLU A 115 21.07 1.75 -24.80
N ALA A 116 22.00 2.68 -24.59
CA ALA A 116 23.22 2.42 -23.85
C ALA A 116 22.92 1.98 -22.40
N PRO A 117 23.50 0.87 -21.91
CA PRO A 117 23.32 0.44 -20.53
C PRO A 117 23.84 1.48 -19.55
N ALA A 118 23.06 1.76 -18.51
CA ALA A 118 23.42 2.71 -17.47
C ALA A 118 23.43 2.06 -16.10
N GLN A 119 24.52 2.23 -15.36
CA GLN A 119 24.59 1.83 -13.96
C GLN A 119 23.96 2.91 -13.07
N LEU A 120 22.99 2.49 -12.25
CA LEU A 120 22.27 3.31 -11.29
C LEU A 120 22.42 2.71 -9.89
N LYS A 121 22.52 3.56 -8.86
CA LYS A 121 22.38 3.13 -7.47
C LYS A 121 20.93 3.19 -7.04
N VAL A 122 20.59 2.40 -6.02
CA VAL A 122 19.26 2.43 -5.40
C VAL A 122 18.98 3.85 -4.88
N GLY A 123 17.85 4.41 -5.29
CA GLY A 123 17.44 5.77 -4.98
C GLY A 123 17.93 6.82 -5.99
N GLU A 124 18.70 6.43 -7.01
CA GLU A 124 19.05 7.31 -8.12
C GLU A 124 18.01 7.25 -9.23
N ALA A 125 17.92 8.34 -9.97
CA ALA A 125 17.18 8.47 -11.21
C ALA A 125 18.07 9.09 -12.28
N MET A 126 17.90 8.67 -13.52
CA MET A 126 18.62 9.20 -14.66
C MET A 126 17.62 9.60 -15.75
N ASN A 127 17.81 10.78 -16.32
CA ASN A 127 17.16 11.16 -17.56
C ASN A 127 17.86 10.43 -18.72
N ARG A 128 17.10 9.64 -19.45
CA ARG A 128 17.58 8.78 -20.52
C ARG A 128 18.05 9.57 -21.75
N ALA A 129 17.42 10.70 -22.02
CA ALA A 129 17.74 11.55 -23.17
C ALA A 129 19.01 12.39 -22.94
N THR A 130 19.23 12.87 -21.70
CA THR A 130 20.36 13.77 -21.37
C THR A 130 21.49 13.08 -20.63
N GLY A 131 21.25 11.91 -20.05
CA GLY A 131 22.17 11.22 -19.15
C GLY A 131 22.29 11.86 -17.75
N GLU A 132 21.53 12.92 -17.48
CA GLU A 132 21.57 13.62 -16.20
C GLU A 132 21.10 12.71 -15.06
N ARG A 133 21.84 12.69 -13.95
CA ARG A 133 21.57 11.83 -12.78
C ARG A 133 21.17 12.67 -11.58
N ASN A 134 20.17 12.16 -10.87
CA ASN A 134 19.61 12.77 -9.67
C ASN A 134 19.50 11.73 -8.56
N THR A 135 19.82 12.11 -7.33
CA THR A 135 19.61 11.29 -6.13
C THR A 135 18.43 11.83 -5.34
N ARG A 136 17.65 10.94 -4.70
CA ARG A 136 16.55 11.35 -3.82
C ARG A 136 16.98 12.18 -2.60
N LEU A 137 18.27 12.15 -2.26
CA LEU A 137 18.81 12.93 -1.16
C LEU A 137 19.13 14.38 -1.55
N GLY A 138 19.12 14.73 -2.83
CA GLY A 138 19.58 16.05 -3.30
C GLY A 138 21.01 16.34 -2.82
N SER A 139 21.16 17.39 -2.01
CA SER A 139 22.44 17.77 -1.36
C SER A 139 22.66 17.12 0.01
N GLY A 140 21.72 16.30 0.49
CA GLY A 140 21.82 15.57 1.76
C GLY A 140 22.80 14.40 1.71
N SER A 141 23.36 14.04 2.86
CA SER A 141 24.28 12.90 3.00
C SER A 141 23.91 12.03 4.20
N VAL A 142 24.06 10.71 4.04
CA VAL A 142 23.89 9.73 5.12
C VAL A 142 25.27 9.36 5.65
N ILE A 143 25.56 9.78 6.89
CA ILE A 143 26.80 9.44 7.57
C ILE A 143 26.51 8.24 8.46
N THR A 144 27.24 7.14 8.25
CA THR A 144 27.14 5.99 9.15
C THR A 144 28.08 6.23 10.34
N PRO A 145 27.64 6.07 11.60
CA PRO A 145 28.55 6.18 12.74
C PRO A 145 29.66 5.15 12.61
N ALA A 146 30.89 5.55 12.97
CA ALA A 146 32.03 4.64 12.96
C ALA A 146 31.70 3.41 13.80
N LYS A 147 31.91 2.22 13.23
CA LYS A 147 31.76 0.96 13.96
C LYS A 147 32.86 0.92 15.02
N ASN A 148 32.53 1.29 16.25
CA ASN A 148 33.45 1.15 17.39
C ASN A 148 33.86 -0.33 17.47
N GLY A 149 35.14 -0.59 17.19
CA GLY A 149 35.71 -1.93 17.17
C GLY A 149 35.55 -2.60 18.54
N ARG A 150 35.18 -3.87 18.53
CA ARG A 150 35.47 -4.80 19.62
C ARG A 150 36.78 -5.51 19.31
#